data_AF-R0MLP0-F1
#
_entry.id   AF-R0MLP0-F1
#
_cell.length_a   1.000
_cell.length_b   1.000
_cell.length_c   1.000
_cell.angle_alpha   90.00
_cell.angle_beta   90.00
_cell.angle_gamma   90.00
#
_symmetry.space_group_name_H-M   'P 1'
#
loop_
_entity.id
_entity.type
_entity.pdbx_description
1 polymer ?
#
loop_
_entity_poly.entity_id
_entity_poly.type
_entity_poly.pdbx_seq_one_letter_code
_entity_poly.pdbx_strand_id
1 'polypeptide(L)'
;MRFQKYLKVNRYKPYKYYYLDYEILRNSITSLKTQKEEDSFKSLLDENLNRVFGFIESKYQEIKGELRIRKRGGRKARVILVRPLVRAPLILSLPLIYPPPIPPPLPIISIPS
;
A
#
# COMPACT_ATOMS: atom_id res chain seq x y z
N MET A 1 0.70 14.53 -15.22
CA MET A 1 -0.42 13.56 -15.02
C MET A 1 -1.60 14.27 -14.33
N ARG A 2 -2.87 13.99 -14.68
CA ARG A 2 -4.06 14.57 -13.99
C ARG A 2 -4.41 13.82 -12.71
N PHE A 3 -3.49 13.76 -11.76
CA PHE A 3 -3.61 12.96 -10.53
C PHE A 3 -4.91 13.27 -9.75
N GLN A 4 -5.19 14.54 -9.48
CA GLN A 4 -6.39 14.99 -8.76
C GLN A 4 -7.70 14.46 -9.37
N LYS A 5 -7.83 14.51 -10.70
CA LYS A 5 -9.01 14.00 -11.41
C LYS A 5 -9.18 12.51 -11.17
N TYR A 6 -8.12 11.74 -11.34
CA TYR A 6 -8.16 10.28 -11.21
C TYR A 6 -8.30 9.83 -9.75
N LEU A 7 -7.74 10.56 -8.79
CA LEU A 7 -7.94 10.29 -7.37
C LEU A 7 -9.43 10.40 -7.01
N LYS A 8 -10.13 11.42 -7.51
CA LYS A 8 -11.57 11.57 -7.25
C LYS A 8 -12.39 10.38 -7.79
N VAL A 9 -12.07 9.92 -9.00
CA VAL A 9 -12.79 8.84 -9.69
C VAL A 9 -12.47 7.46 -9.12
N ASN A 10 -11.21 7.21 -8.77
CA ASN A 10 -10.74 5.88 -8.33
C ASN A 10 -10.86 5.66 -6.82
N ARG A 11 -11.50 6.58 -6.08
CA ARG A 11 -11.75 6.40 -4.65
C ARG A 11 -12.84 5.37 -4.41
N TYR A 12 -12.52 4.34 -3.63
CA TYR A 12 -13.51 3.43 -3.11
C TYR A 12 -14.32 4.17 -2.03
N LYS A 13 -15.61 4.40 -2.30
CA LYS A 13 -16.48 5.27 -1.50
C LYS A 13 -16.45 4.95 0.01
N PRO A 14 -16.49 3.68 0.45
CA PRO A 14 -16.43 3.35 1.88
C PRO A 14 -15.14 3.81 2.58
N TYR A 15 -14.04 3.94 1.86
CA TYR A 15 -12.74 4.30 2.43
C TYR A 15 -12.34 5.75 2.13
N LYS A 16 -13.28 6.59 1.69
CA LYS A 16 -13.02 7.98 1.24
C LYS A 16 -12.11 8.77 2.19
N TYR A 17 -12.29 8.62 3.51
CA TYR A 17 -11.55 9.34 4.55
C TYR A 17 -10.11 8.85 4.78
N TYR A 18 -9.78 7.65 4.31
CA TYR A 18 -8.45 7.07 4.45
C TYR A 18 -7.55 7.32 3.24
N TYR A 19 -8.05 8.00 2.21
CA TYR A 19 -7.23 8.44 1.09
C TYR A 19 -6.40 9.66 1.46
N LEU A 20 -5.33 9.90 0.72
CA LEU A 20 -4.51 11.11 0.83
C LEU A 20 -5.36 12.36 0.54
N ASP A 21 -5.30 13.38 1.40
CA ASP A 21 -5.98 14.66 1.18
C ASP A 21 -5.20 15.56 0.21
N TYR A 22 -5.10 15.10 -1.03
CA TYR A 22 -4.30 15.75 -2.08
C TYR A 22 -4.67 17.22 -2.32
N GLU A 23 -5.95 17.60 -2.19
CA GLU A 23 -6.39 18.99 -2.36
C GLU A 23 -5.74 19.91 -1.31
N ILE A 24 -5.77 19.48 -0.05
CA ILE A 24 -5.21 20.25 1.06
C ILE A 24 -3.70 20.37 0.90
N LEU A 25 -3.03 19.24 0.63
CA LEU A 25 -1.58 19.19 0.40
C LEU A 25 -1.15 20.03 -0.82
N ARG A 26 -1.93 20.01 -1.91
CA ARG A 26 -1.62 20.81 -3.09
C ARG A 26 -1.76 22.30 -2.81
N ASN A 27 -2.78 22.69 -2.07
CA ASN A 27 -3.03 24.10 -1.75
C ASN A 27 -1.96 24.62 -0.77
N SER A 28 -1.53 23.80 0.20
CA SER A 28 -0.48 24.20 1.15
C SER A 28 0.90 24.37 0.50
N ILE A 29 1.19 23.66 -0.60
CA ILE A 29 2.43 23.90 -1.37
C ILE A 29 2.48 25.33 -1.92
N THR A 30 1.35 25.91 -2.32
CA THR A 30 1.33 27.27 -2.88
C THR A 30 1.61 28.37 -1.86
N SER A 31 1.46 28.07 -0.56
CA SER A 31 1.76 28.97 0.55
C SER A 31 3.18 28.84 1.09
N LEU A 32 4.00 27.92 0.58
CA LEU A 32 5.36 27.70 1.08
C LEU A 32 6.30 28.85 0.67
N LYS A 33 6.59 29.76 1.61
CA LYS A 33 7.57 30.84 1.42
C LYS A 33 8.64 30.86 2.51
N THR A 34 8.29 30.41 3.71
CA THR A 34 9.13 30.46 4.91
C THR A 34 9.40 29.06 5.46
N GLN A 35 10.51 28.92 6.21
CA GLN A 35 10.87 27.65 6.85
C GLN A 35 9.76 27.13 7.78
N LYS A 36 9.09 28.03 8.49
CA LYS A 36 7.99 27.68 9.41
C LYS A 36 6.80 27.05 8.67
N GLU A 37 6.48 27.54 7.48
CA GLU A 37 5.42 26.98 6.63
C GLU A 37 5.85 25.62 6.06
N GLU A 38 7.13 25.47 5.73
CA GLU A 38 7.69 24.18 5.28
C GLU A 38 7.61 23.11 6.37
N ASP A 39 7.97 23.46 7.60
CA ASP A 39 7.88 22.53 8.74
C ASP A 39 6.43 22.17 9.03
N SER A 40 5.51 23.14 8.97
CA SER A 40 4.07 22.90 9.09
C SER A 40 3.54 21.98 7.98
N PHE A 41 4.01 22.15 6.74
CA PHE A 41 3.66 21.29 5.63
C PHE A 41 4.17 19.86 5.82
N LYS A 42 5.42 19.69 6.31
CA LYS A 42 5.98 18.37 6.61
C LYS A 42 5.13 17.64 7.65
N SER A 43 4.76 18.30 8.74
CA SER A 43 3.87 17.71 9.75
C SER A 43 2.51 17.30 9.18
N LEU A 44 1.90 18.15 8.35
CA LEU A 44 0.63 17.85 7.68
C LEU A 44 0.75 16.65 6.72
N LEU A 45 1.86 16.57 5.98
CA LEU A 45 2.15 15.45 5.09
C LEU A 45 2.33 14.15 5.88
N ASP A 46 3.10 14.18 6.96
CA ASP A 46 3.35 13.02 7.82
C ASP A 46 2.06 12.51 8.46
N GLU A 47 1.18 13.39 8.94
CA GLU A 47 -0.14 13.00 9.46
C GLU A 47 -0.98 12.28 8.39
N ASN A 48 -0.99 12.81 7.17
CA ASN A 48 -1.68 12.20 6.04
C ASN A 48 -1.11 10.82 5.69
N LEU A 49 0.22 10.69 5.66
CA LEU A 49 0.91 9.43 5.38
C LEU A 49 0.62 8.40 6.47
N ASN A 50 0.73 8.77 7.74
CA ASN A 50 0.45 7.90 8.88
C ASN A 50 -0.98 7.37 8.84
N ARG A 51 -1.96 8.22 8.48
CA ARG A 51 -3.35 7.79 8.30
C ARG A 51 -3.51 6.75 7.19
N VAL A 52 -2.89 6.99 6.03
CA VAL A 52 -2.96 6.08 4.88
C VAL A 52 -2.28 4.75 5.19
N PHE A 53 -1.05 4.79 5.70
CA PHE A 53 -0.29 3.58 6.03
C PHE A 53 -0.93 2.79 7.16
N GLY A 54 -1.41 3.46 8.22
CA GLY A 54 -2.14 2.81 9.31
C GLY A 54 -3.41 2.10 8.82
N PHE A 55 -4.15 2.71 7.89
CA PHE A 55 -5.32 2.08 7.30
C PHE A 55 -4.96 0.85 6.44
N ILE A 56 -3.92 0.95 5.62
CA ILE A 56 -3.44 -0.17 4.79
C ILE A 56 -3.01 -1.34 5.66
N GLU A 57 -2.23 -1.08 6.72
CA GLU A 57 -1.78 -2.11 7.65
C GLU A 57 -2.96 -2.78 8.36
N SER A 58 -3.91 -1.98 8.86
CA SER A 58 -5.14 -2.49 9.48
C SER A 58 -5.91 -3.43 8.54
N LYS A 59 -6.13 -3.01 7.28
CA LYS A 59 -6.83 -3.84 6.28
C LYS A 59 -6.05 -5.07 5.86
N TYR A 60 -4.74 -4.97 5.80
CA TYR A 60 -3.89 -6.13 5.53
C TYR A 60 -4.02 -7.17 6.64
N GLN A 61 -3.96 -6.77 7.92
CA GLN A 61 -4.12 -7.70 9.04
C GLN A 61 -5.52 -8.31 9.10
N GLU A 62 -6.57 -7.53 8.82
CA GLU A 62 -7.95 -8.02 8.69
C GLU A 62 -8.04 -9.15 7.64
N ILE A 63 -7.55 -8.88 6.42
CA ILE A 63 -7.56 -9.86 5.32
C ILE A 63 -6.72 -11.09 5.68
N LYS A 64 -5.53 -10.90 6.28
CA LYS A 64 -4.66 -11.98 6.73
C LYS A 64 -5.34 -12.86 7.78
N GLY A 65 -6.05 -12.25 8.73
CA GLY A 65 -6.86 -12.94 9.74
C GLY A 65 -7.97 -13.78 9.11
N GLU A 66 -8.75 -13.19 8.21
CA GLU A 66 -9.79 -13.91 7.46
C GLU A 66 -9.21 -15.10 6.68
N LEU A 67 -8.10 -14.90 5.96
CA LEU A 67 -7.47 -15.97 5.19
C LEU A 67 -6.97 -17.10 6.09
N ARG A 68 -6.46 -16.79 7.29
CA ARG A 68 -6.04 -17.80 8.27
C ARG A 68 -7.22 -18.62 8.80
N ILE A 69 -8.36 -17.96 9.07
CA ILE A 69 -9.60 -18.63 9.49
C ILE A 69 -10.13 -19.53 8.37
N ARG A 70 -10.18 -19.02 7.13
CA ARG A 70 -10.60 -19.77 5.93
C ARG A 70 -9.73 -20.99 5.63
N LYS A 71 -8.41 -20.93 5.91
CA LYS A 71 -7.50 -22.08 5.75
C LYS A 71 -7.71 -23.18 6.81
N ARG A 72 -8.18 -22.82 8.00
CA ARG A 72 -8.39 -23.75 9.12
C ARG A 72 -9.76 -24.42 9.08
N GLY A 73 -10.80 -23.74 8.60
CA GLY A 73 -12.11 -24.34 8.34
C GLY A 73 -12.20 -24.81 6.89
N GLY A 74 -12.22 -26.12 6.63
CA GLY A 74 -12.29 -26.75 5.30
C GLY A 74 -13.56 -26.47 4.47
N ARG A 75 -14.20 -25.30 4.62
CA ARG A 75 -15.33 -24.84 3.80
C ARG A 75 -14.86 -23.72 2.89
N LYS A 76 -15.05 -23.90 1.59
CA LYS A 76 -14.84 -22.89 0.53
C LYS A 76 -15.68 -21.64 0.84
N ALA A 77 -15.15 -20.72 1.62
CA ALA A 77 -15.80 -19.45 1.90
C ALA A 77 -15.78 -18.61 0.62
N ARG A 78 -16.95 -18.37 0.03
CA ARG A 78 -17.13 -17.37 -1.03
C ARG A 78 -16.63 -16.03 -0.47
N VAL A 79 -15.41 -15.63 -0.86
CA VAL A 79 -14.98 -14.24 -0.71
C VAL A 79 -15.89 -13.46 -1.65
N ILE A 80 -16.85 -12.71 -1.10
CA ILE A 80 -17.43 -11.59 -1.86
C ILE A 80 -16.34 -10.53 -1.88
N LEU A 81 -15.32 -10.78 -2.71
CA LEU A 81 -14.39 -9.75 -3.09
C LEU A 81 -15.26 -8.85 -3.96
N VAL A 82 -15.73 -7.74 -3.41
CA VAL A 82 -16.25 -6.65 -4.23
C VAL A 82 -15.06 -6.22 -5.07
N ARG A 83 -14.88 -6.86 -6.23
CA ARG A 83 -13.84 -6.52 -7.20
C ARG A 83 -14.20 -5.12 -7.67
N PRO A 84 -13.45 -4.06 -7.32
CA PRO A 84 -13.58 -2.86 -8.11
C PRO A 84 -13.04 -3.25 -9.50
N LEU A 85 -13.92 -3.20 -10.49
CA LEU A 85 -13.64 -3.42 -11.89
C LEU A 85 -12.74 -2.27 -12.39
N VAL A 86 -11.52 -2.17 -11.90
CA VAL A 86 -10.53 -1.21 -12.37
C VAL A 86 -9.74 -1.94 -13.43
N ARG A 87 -10.13 -1.73 -14.69
CA ARG A 87 -9.22 -1.87 -15.83
C ARG A 87 -7.96 -1.07 -15.48
N ALA A 88 -6.90 -1.76 -15.06
CA ALA A 88 -5.62 -1.15 -14.79
C ALA A 88 -5.01 -0.63 -16.11
N PRO A 89 -4.77 0.69 -16.28
CA PRO A 89 -3.75 1.12 -17.20
C PRO A 89 -2.42 1.09 -16.43
N LEU A 90 -1.67 0.03 -16.66
CA LEU A 90 -0.25 0.09 -17.03
C LEU A 90 0.54 1.31 -16.51
N ILE A 91 0.79 1.40 -15.19
CA ILE A 91 1.89 2.23 -14.65
C ILE A 91 2.51 1.47 -13.49
N LEU A 92 3.34 0.47 -13.81
CA LEU A 92 4.39 -0.03 -12.93
C LEU A 92 5.43 -0.78 -13.77
N SER A 93 6.00 -0.07 -14.73
CA SER A 93 7.31 -0.41 -15.27
C SER A 93 8.37 0.18 -14.33
N LEU A 94 8.79 -0.60 -13.33
CA LEU A 94 10.12 -0.46 -12.74
C LEU A 94 10.87 -1.76 -13.00
N PRO A 95 12.08 -1.73 -13.58
CA PRO A 95 12.90 -2.93 -13.73
C PRO A 95 13.36 -3.39 -12.34
N LEU A 96 12.90 -4.58 -11.92
CA LEU A 96 13.49 -5.29 -10.79
C LEU A 96 14.88 -5.79 -11.22
N ILE A 97 15.92 -5.00 -10.93
CA ILE A 97 17.28 -5.53 -10.80
C ILE A 97 17.48 -5.82 -9.32
N TYR A 98 17.16 -7.05 -8.91
CA TYR A 98 17.71 -7.66 -7.70
C TYR A 98 18.02 -9.12 -8.07
N PRO A 99 19.29 -9.57 -8.00
CA PRO A 99 19.58 -10.98 -8.18
C PRO A 99 19.02 -11.77 -6.98
N PRO A 100 18.57 -13.03 -7.19
CA PRO A 100 18.05 -13.86 -6.12
C PRO A 100 19.16 -14.18 -5.10
N PRO A 101 18.83 -14.29 -3.79
CA PRO A 101 19.79 -14.68 -2.78
C PRO A 101 20.29 -16.10 -3.04
N ILE A 102 21.62 -16.26 -3.03
CA ILE A 102 22.31 -17.55 -3.21
C ILE A 102 21.96 -18.44 -1.99
N PRO A 103 21.47 -19.68 -2.20
CA PRO A 103 21.20 -20.58 -1.09
C PRO A 103 22.51 -21.04 -0.44
N PRO A 104 22.55 -21.26 0.89
CA PRO A 104 23.73 -21.76 1.57
C PRO A 104 24.09 -23.18 1.11
N PRO A 105 25.38 -23.54 1.08
CA PRO A 105 25.82 -24.87 0.65
C PRO A 105 25.34 -25.96 1.63
N LEU A 106 24.96 -27.10 1.07
CA LEU A 106 24.53 -28.28 1.83
C LEU A 106 25.71 -28.88 2.62
N PRO A 107 25.47 -29.45 3.82
CA PRO A 107 26.51 -30.13 4.59
C PRO A 107 26.99 -31.40 3.85
N ILE A 108 28.30 -31.53 3.71
CA ILE A 108 28.94 -32.72 3.14
C ILE A 108 28.79 -33.86 4.15
N ILE A 109 28.06 -34.90 3.75
CA ILE A 109 28.00 -36.16 4.48
C ILE A 109 29.31 -36.90 4.18
N SER A 110 30.22 -36.98 5.16
CA SER A 110 31.36 -37.89 5.09
C SER A 110 30.85 -39.32 5.12
N ILE A 111 31.01 -40.03 4.01
CA ILE A 111 30.88 -41.48 3.96
C ILE A 111 32.21 -42.05 4.46
N PRO A 112 32.25 -42.84 5.55
CA PRO A 112 33.47 -43.53 5.94
C PRO A 112 33.77 -44.66 4.94
N SER A 113 35.03 -44.73 4.52
CA SER A 113 35.63 -45.82 3.75
C SER A 113 35.72 -47.12 4.52
#